data_AF-A0A0H5Q0A6-F1
#
_entry.id   AF-A0A0H5Q0A6-F1
#
_cell.length_a   1.000
_cell.length_b   1.000
_cell.length_c   1.000
_cell.angle_alpha   90.00
_cell.angle_beta   90.00
_cell.angle_gamma   90.00
#
_symmetry.space_group_name_H-M   'P 1'
#
loop_
_entity.id
_entity.type
_entity.pdbx_description
1 polymer ?
#
loop_
_entity_poly.entity_id
_entity_poly.type
_entity_poly.pdbx_seq_one_letter_code
_entity_poly.pdbx_strand_id
1 'polypeptide(L)'
;MAIIQKSTVEAQIRRYREINESIRSFESKLDNGLTAAARTTRVMEHQKKFETELAELKRDLQAALDFYQARREVLAQPLRALVVASLNQAEAVNPGIAVTCENMALLGETGLLGIMKEPVHPAVLLTACNLISASIPEGRNTLEAGVLNAAIATCARKFIDMAGMRACAEMELAIYKVLMAYASRNGAGHARIASALKVEELTKLLDPNSNAGQFTQIEL
;
A
#
# COMPACT_ATOMS: atom_id res chain seq x y z
N MET A 1 0.54 -1.31 -16.15
CA MET A 1 -0.36 -0.67 -15.16
C MET A 1 -0.16 0.84 -15.24
N ALA A 2 -1.21 1.62 -15.49
CA ALA A 2 -1.10 3.08 -15.49
C ALA A 2 -0.82 3.57 -14.05
N ILE A 3 0.07 4.56 -13.90
CA ILE A 3 0.36 5.16 -12.59
C ILE A 3 -0.80 6.09 -12.24
N ILE A 4 -1.54 5.78 -11.18
CA ILE A 4 -2.58 6.67 -10.66
C ILE A 4 -1.91 7.69 -9.75
N GLN A 5 -2.03 8.98 -10.10
CA GLN A 5 -1.42 10.06 -9.32
C GLN A 5 -2.27 10.41 -8.09
N LYS A 6 -1.60 10.87 -7.03
CA LYS A 6 -2.26 11.36 -5.80
C LYS A 6 -3.27 12.47 -6.09
N SER A 7 -2.89 13.44 -6.93
CA SER A 7 -3.74 14.55 -7.36
C SER A 7 -5.04 14.09 -8.02
N THR A 8 -5.00 13.02 -8.82
CA THR A 8 -6.19 12.44 -9.46
C THR A 8 -7.18 11.92 -8.43
N VAL A 9 -6.70 11.19 -7.42
CA VAL A 9 -7.56 10.66 -6.35
C VAL A 9 -8.11 11.79 -5.48
N GLU A 10 -7.29 12.78 -5.14
CA GLU A 10 -7.74 13.96 -4.39
C GLU A 10 -8.81 14.75 -5.14
N ALA A 11 -8.68 14.86 -6.47
CA ALA A 11 -9.70 15.48 -7.33
C ALA A 11 -11.00 14.65 -7.34
N GLN A 12 -10.93 13.32 -7.40
CA GLN A 12 -12.09 12.44 -7.30
C GLN A 12 -12.78 12.57 -5.94
N ILE A 13 -12.01 12.61 -4.83
CA ILE A 13 -12.55 12.82 -3.49
C ILE A 13 -13.23 14.19 -3.38
N ARG A 14 -12.65 15.24 -3.97
CA ARG A 14 -13.26 16.57 -4.01
C ARG A 14 -14.57 16.56 -4.78
N ARG A 15 -14.57 15.99 -5.99
CA ARG A 15 -15.77 15.85 -6.83
C ARG A 15 -16.89 15.08 -6.12
N TYR A 16 -16.56 14.05 -5.33
CA TYR A 16 -17.54 13.35 -4.48
C TYR A 16 -18.21 14.28 -3.47
N ARG A 17 -17.44 15.16 -2.81
CA ARG A 17 -17.97 16.12 -1.84
C ARG A 17 -18.88 17.14 -2.51
N GLU A 18 -18.45 17.69 -3.65
CA GLU A 18 -19.22 18.65 -4.46
C GLU A 18 -20.56 18.05 -4.93
N ILE A 19 -20.57 16.80 -5.39
CA ILE A 19 -21.80 16.09 -5.77
C ILE A 19 -22.70 15.92 -4.55
N ASN A 20 -22.17 15.49 -3.41
CA ASN A 20 -22.96 15.33 -2.19
C ASN A 20 -23.56 16.65 -1.68
N GLU A 21 -22.82 17.75 -1.77
CA GLU A 21 -23.32 19.10 -1.44
C GLU A 21 -24.41 19.53 -2.42
N SER A 22 -24.23 19.26 -3.72
CA SER A 22 -25.23 19.52 -4.75
C SER A 22 -26.52 18.75 -4.50
N ILE A 23 -26.42 17.50 -4.06
CA ILE A 23 -27.58 16.69 -3.70
C ILE A 23 -28.29 17.27 -2.47
N ARG A 24 -27.56 17.61 -1.39
CA ARG A 24 -28.16 18.23 -0.20
C ARG A 24 -28.85 19.56 -0.53
N SER A 25 -28.24 20.39 -1.39
CA SER A 25 -28.87 21.64 -1.85
C SER A 25 -30.11 21.38 -2.70
N PHE A 26 -30.12 20.31 -3.49
CA PHE A 26 -31.29 19.93 -4.28
C PHE A 26 -32.43 19.44 -3.37
N GLU A 27 -32.11 18.55 -2.42
CA GLU A 27 -33.04 18.05 -1.40
C GLU A 27 -33.65 19.20 -0.59
N SER A 28 -32.86 20.21 -0.19
CA SER A 28 -33.37 21.37 0.56
C SER A 28 -34.24 22.33 -0.26
N LYS A 29 -34.01 22.43 -1.58
CA LYS A 29 -34.79 23.31 -2.49
C LYS A 29 -36.09 22.66 -2.95
N LEU A 30 -36.18 21.33 -2.84
CA LEU A 30 -37.32 20.54 -3.27
C LEU A 30 -38.60 20.86 -2.49
N ASP A 31 -38.47 21.37 -1.26
CA ASP A 31 -39.58 21.71 -0.38
C ASP A 31 -40.41 22.91 -0.83
N ASN A 32 -39.89 23.78 -1.71
CA ASN A 32 -40.54 25.05 -2.04
C ASN A 32 -41.22 25.04 -3.42
N GLY A 33 -42.56 24.92 -3.44
CA GLY A 33 -43.42 25.53 -4.48
C GLY A 33 -43.67 24.79 -5.81
N LEU A 34 -43.25 23.53 -5.98
CA LEU A 34 -43.54 22.75 -7.19
C LEU A 34 -44.85 21.95 -7.10
N THR A 35 -45.59 21.86 -8.21
CA THR A 35 -46.72 20.92 -8.34
C THR A 35 -46.23 19.48 -8.22
N ALA A 36 -47.05 18.58 -7.67
CA ALA A 36 -46.65 17.19 -7.39
C ALA A 36 -46.04 16.48 -8.61
N ALA A 37 -46.64 16.61 -9.80
CA ALA A 37 -46.15 15.97 -11.03
C ALA A 37 -44.80 16.54 -11.51
N ALA A 38 -44.64 17.87 -11.52
CA ALA A 38 -43.38 18.51 -11.92
C ALA A 38 -42.25 18.24 -10.92
N ARG A 39 -42.61 18.09 -9.63
CA ARG A 39 -41.70 17.66 -8.58
C ARG A 39 -41.18 16.24 -8.86
N THR A 40 -42.05 15.28 -9.15
CA THR A 40 -41.64 13.88 -9.39
C THR A 40 -40.70 13.75 -10.60
N THR A 41 -41.00 14.43 -11.70
CA THR A 41 -40.15 14.38 -12.91
C THR A 41 -38.76 14.97 -12.65
N ARG A 42 -38.69 16.16 -12.04
CA ARG A 42 -37.39 16.79 -11.70
C ARG A 42 -36.59 15.96 -10.69
N VAL A 43 -37.25 15.37 -9.70
CA VAL A 43 -36.61 14.48 -8.72
C VAL A 43 -35.97 13.29 -9.43
N MET A 44 -36.71 12.61 -10.31
CA MET A 44 -36.20 11.42 -10.99
C MET A 44 -35.03 11.74 -11.94
N GLU A 45 -35.10 12.83 -12.70
CA GLU A 45 -34.01 13.24 -13.59
C GLU A 45 -32.73 13.60 -12.82
N HIS A 46 -32.86 14.37 -11.74
CA HIS A 46 -31.72 14.74 -10.91
C HIS A 46 -31.15 13.56 -10.14
N GLN A 47 -32.00 12.70 -9.57
CA GLN A 47 -31.56 11.48 -8.89
C GLN A 47 -30.77 10.58 -9.84
N LYS A 48 -31.29 10.30 -11.03
CA LYS A 48 -30.60 9.47 -12.03
C LYS A 48 -29.24 10.05 -12.43
N LYS A 49 -29.15 11.37 -12.60
CA LYS A 49 -27.88 12.06 -12.92
C LYS A 49 -26.87 11.88 -11.79
N PHE A 50 -27.27 12.15 -10.55
CA PHE A 50 -26.38 12.01 -9.39
C PHE A 50 -25.96 10.56 -9.15
N GLU A 51 -26.86 9.60 -9.33
CA GLU A 51 -26.53 8.17 -9.22
C GLU A 51 -25.48 7.74 -10.23
N THR A 52 -25.60 8.21 -11.48
CA THR A 52 -24.65 7.90 -12.55
C THR A 52 -23.26 8.48 -12.21
N GLU A 53 -23.20 9.75 -11.85
CA GLU A 53 -21.93 10.42 -11.49
C GLU A 53 -21.27 9.79 -10.26
N LEU A 54 -22.07 9.44 -9.23
CA LEU A 54 -21.56 8.79 -8.02
C LEU A 54 -21.10 7.35 -8.31
N ALA A 55 -21.74 6.62 -9.23
CA ALA A 55 -21.35 5.27 -9.61
C ALA A 55 -20.02 5.25 -10.39
N GLU A 56 -19.83 6.20 -11.31
CA GLU A 56 -18.55 6.39 -12.02
C GLU A 56 -17.44 6.70 -11.03
N LEU A 57 -17.68 7.65 -10.13
CA LEU A 57 -16.69 8.06 -9.15
C LEU A 57 -16.34 6.93 -8.18
N LYS A 58 -17.32 6.11 -7.77
CA LYS A 58 -17.07 4.90 -6.99
C LYS A 58 -16.15 3.93 -7.75
N ARG A 59 -16.40 3.70 -9.04
CA ARG A 59 -15.57 2.81 -9.86
C ARG A 59 -14.13 3.30 -9.93
N ASP A 60 -13.96 4.59 -10.18
CA ASP A 60 -12.63 5.21 -10.27
C ASP A 60 -11.87 5.14 -8.94
N LEU A 61 -12.55 5.41 -7.82
CA LEU A 61 -11.98 5.27 -6.49
C LEU A 61 -11.63 3.82 -6.15
N GLN A 62 -12.42 2.84 -6.59
CA GLN A 62 -12.09 1.42 -6.41
C GLN A 62 -10.83 1.04 -7.20
N ALA A 63 -10.71 1.47 -8.45
CA ALA A 63 -9.51 1.23 -9.25
C ALA A 63 -8.26 1.89 -8.63
N ALA A 64 -8.43 3.09 -8.06
CA ALA A 64 -7.36 3.75 -7.31
C ALA A 64 -6.98 2.96 -6.04
N LEU A 65 -7.97 2.44 -5.31
CA LEU A 65 -7.75 1.64 -4.12
C LEU A 65 -6.91 0.38 -4.44
N ASP A 66 -7.32 -0.36 -5.47
CA ASP A 66 -6.64 -1.59 -5.90
C ASP A 66 -5.18 -1.28 -6.30
N PHE A 67 -4.94 -0.15 -6.97
CA PHE A 67 -3.60 0.33 -7.32
C PHE A 67 -2.73 0.62 -6.09
N TYR A 68 -3.23 1.39 -5.12
CA TYR A 68 -2.44 1.76 -3.94
C TYR A 68 -2.18 0.57 -3.02
N GLN A 69 -3.13 -0.36 -2.92
CA GLN A 69 -2.94 -1.62 -2.20
C GLN A 69 -1.84 -2.46 -2.83
N ALA A 70 -1.93 -2.73 -4.13
CA ALA A 70 -0.90 -3.49 -4.84
C ALA A 70 0.47 -2.82 -4.74
N ARG A 71 0.51 -1.48 -4.82
CA ARG A 71 1.75 -0.70 -4.66
C ARG A 71 2.33 -0.82 -3.25
N ARG A 72 1.50 -0.76 -2.21
CA ARG A 72 1.94 -0.91 -0.82
C ARG A 72 2.49 -2.32 -0.56
N GLU A 73 1.82 -3.35 -1.06
CA GLU A 73 2.28 -4.74 -0.97
C GLU A 73 3.64 -4.92 -1.65
N VAL A 74 3.80 -4.32 -2.83
CA VAL A 74 5.07 -4.29 -3.56
C VAL A 74 6.17 -3.59 -2.76
N LEU A 75 5.89 -2.44 -2.15
CA LEU A 75 6.86 -1.70 -1.34
C LEU A 75 7.22 -2.44 -0.06
N ALA A 76 6.32 -3.27 0.45
CA ALA A 76 6.55 -4.11 1.62
C ALA A 76 7.45 -5.33 1.31
N GLN A 77 7.78 -5.62 0.05
CA GLN A 77 8.61 -6.77 -0.33
C GLN A 77 10.09 -6.51 0.05
N PRO A 78 10.64 -7.22 1.06
CA PRO A 78 11.96 -6.91 1.60
C PRO A 78 13.08 -7.07 0.56
N LEU A 79 13.10 -8.21 -0.15
CA LEU A 79 14.13 -8.50 -1.15
C LEU A 79 14.14 -7.49 -2.30
N ARG A 80 12.95 -7.06 -2.75
CA ARG A 80 12.84 -6.03 -3.79
C ARG A 80 13.42 -4.70 -3.30
N ALA A 81 13.12 -4.32 -2.07
CA ALA A 81 13.63 -3.10 -1.48
C ALA A 81 15.17 -3.11 -1.39
N LEU A 82 15.75 -4.25 -1.01
CA LEU A 82 17.20 -4.46 -1.02
C LEU A 82 17.81 -4.32 -2.43
N VAL A 83 17.18 -4.90 -3.46
CA VAL A 83 17.62 -4.75 -4.86
C VAL A 83 17.61 -3.29 -5.28
N VAL A 84 16.52 -2.56 -5.02
CA VAL A 84 16.41 -1.13 -5.36
C VAL A 84 17.46 -0.29 -4.62
N ALA A 85 17.68 -0.58 -3.34
CA ALA A 85 18.71 0.10 -2.55
C ALA A 85 20.13 -0.13 -3.13
N SER A 86 20.42 -1.37 -3.55
CA SER A 86 21.68 -1.71 -4.23
C SER A 86 21.86 -0.95 -5.54
N LEU A 87 20.81 -0.87 -6.36
CA LEU A 87 20.85 -0.13 -7.63
C LEU A 87 21.04 1.37 -7.43
N ASN A 88 20.34 1.98 -6.48
CA ASN A 88 20.45 3.42 -6.18
C ASN A 88 21.83 3.80 -5.63
N GLN A 89 22.57 2.84 -5.07
CA GLN A 89 23.93 3.05 -4.53
C GLN A 89 25.01 2.50 -5.47
N ALA A 90 24.67 2.10 -6.70
CA ALA A 90 25.60 1.51 -7.65
C ALA A 90 26.79 2.44 -7.99
N GLU A 91 26.58 3.75 -7.99
CA GLU A 91 27.65 4.74 -8.23
C GLU A 91 28.62 4.88 -7.05
N ALA A 92 28.22 4.46 -5.84
CA ALA A 92 29.05 4.48 -4.64
C ALA A 92 29.87 3.18 -4.45
N VAL A 93 29.81 2.25 -5.42
CA VAL A 93 30.53 0.98 -5.34
C VAL A 93 32.03 1.24 -5.52
N ASN A 94 32.73 1.36 -4.39
CA ASN A 94 34.18 1.36 -4.33
C ASN A 94 34.71 -0.02 -4.80
N PRO A 95 35.86 -0.10 -5.51
CA PRO A 95 36.53 -1.35 -5.84
C PRO A 95 36.61 -2.38 -4.69
N GLY A 96 36.76 -1.93 -3.44
CA GLY A 96 36.76 -2.82 -2.27
C GLY A 96 35.44 -3.58 -2.06
N ILE A 97 34.29 -2.97 -2.40
CA ILE A 97 32.97 -3.62 -2.32
C ILE A 97 32.85 -4.71 -3.39
N ALA A 98 33.28 -4.43 -4.62
CA ALA A 98 33.26 -5.40 -5.71
C ALA A 98 34.11 -6.64 -5.37
N VAL A 99 35.35 -6.42 -4.92
CA VAL A 99 36.25 -7.49 -4.47
C VAL A 99 35.66 -8.29 -3.31
N THR A 100 34.98 -7.61 -2.37
CA THR A 100 34.28 -8.30 -1.28
C THR A 100 33.20 -9.23 -1.84
N CYS A 101 32.31 -8.72 -2.71
CA CYS A 101 31.25 -9.51 -3.32
C CYS A 101 31.78 -10.72 -4.10
N GLU A 102 32.89 -10.58 -4.83
CA GLU A 102 33.52 -11.69 -5.57
C GLU A 102 34.06 -12.78 -4.64
N ASN A 103 34.62 -12.41 -3.50
CA ASN A 103 35.23 -13.35 -2.56
C ASN A 103 34.22 -13.97 -1.57
N MET A 104 32.98 -13.49 -1.52
CA MET A 104 31.95 -13.98 -0.58
C MET A 104 31.60 -15.46 -0.75
N ALA A 105 31.76 -16.01 -1.95
CA ALA A 105 31.55 -17.44 -2.19
C ALA A 105 32.46 -18.35 -1.33
N LEU A 106 33.57 -17.82 -0.81
CA LEU A 106 34.54 -18.55 0.01
C LEU A 106 34.12 -18.70 1.48
N LEU A 107 33.14 -17.92 1.96
CA LEU A 107 32.82 -17.80 3.39
C LEU A 107 31.89 -18.89 3.94
N GLY A 108 31.28 -19.70 3.06
CA GLY A 108 30.23 -20.65 3.44
C GLY A 108 28.99 -19.99 4.06
N GLU A 109 27.92 -20.76 4.28
CA GLU A 109 26.63 -20.22 4.75
C GLU A 109 26.74 -19.49 6.10
N THR A 110 27.51 -20.04 7.04
CA THR A 110 27.67 -19.46 8.38
C THR A 110 28.39 -18.11 8.33
N GLY A 111 29.40 -17.96 7.46
CA GLY A 111 30.09 -16.69 7.26
C GLY A 111 29.20 -15.65 6.57
N LEU A 112 28.40 -16.07 5.58
CA LEU A 112 27.43 -15.20 4.91
C LEU A 112 26.34 -14.68 5.88
N LEU A 113 25.83 -15.54 6.77
CA LEU A 113 24.90 -15.14 7.83
C LEU A 113 25.53 -14.16 8.83
N GLY A 114 26.83 -14.28 9.10
CA GLY A 114 27.59 -13.32 9.90
C GLY A 114 27.57 -11.92 9.27
N ILE A 115 27.89 -11.83 7.98
CA ILE A 115 27.85 -10.57 7.22
C ILE A 115 26.47 -9.91 7.26
N MET A 116 25.39 -10.70 7.17
CA MET A 116 24.03 -10.15 7.18
C MET A 116 23.62 -9.47 8.50
N LYS A 117 24.36 -9.71 9.59
CA LYS A 117 24.15 -9.04 10.88
C LYS A 117 24.88 -7.70 10.98
N GLU A 118 25.85 -7.45 10.11
CA GLU A 118 26.68 -6.26 10.13
C GLU A 118 26.07 -5.10 9.33
N PRO A 119 26.42 -3.83 9.66
CA PRO A 119 26.03 -2.66 8.88
C PRO A 119 26.90 -2.55 7.61
N VAL A 120 26.62 -3.41 6.63
CA VAL A 120 27.35 -3.47 5.36
C VAL A 120 26.56 -2.89 4.19
N HIS A 121 27.25 -2.61 3.08
CA HIS A 121 26.66 -2.04 1.87
C HIS A 121 25.55 -2.96 1.28
N PRO A 122 24.45 -2.41 0.73
CA PRO A 122 23.33 -3.21 0.21
C PRO A 122 23.74 -4.23 -0.86
N ALA A 123 24.73 -3.92 -1.69
CA ALA A 123 25.26 -4.84 -2.69
C ALA A 123 25.88 -6.10 -2.07
N VAL A 124 26.59 -5.95 -0.93
CA VAL A 124 27.18 -7.09 -0.19
C VAL A 124 26.08 -7.97 0.38
N LEU A 125 25.05 -7.36 0.98
CA LEU A 125 23.89 -8.08 1.51
C LEU A 125 23.12 -8.80 0.42
N LEU A 126 22.92 -8.18 -0.74
CA LEU A 126 22.25 -8.81 -1.87
C LEU A 126 23.04 -10.03 -2.38
N THR A 127 24.36 -9.93 -2.46
CA THR A 127 25.22 -11.06 -2.80
C THR A 127 25.14 -12.18 -1.77
N ALA A 128 25.16 -11.87 -0.46
CA ALA A 128 24.96 -12.87 0.59
C ALA A 128 23.62 -13.60 0.44
N CYS A 129 22.53 -12.84 0.27
CA CYS A 129 21.19 -13.41 0.08
C CYS A 129 21.14 -14.35 -1.12
N ASN A 130 21.70 -13.94 -2.26
CA ASN A 130 21.72 -14.75 -3.48
C ASN A 130 22.51 -16.04 -3.31
N LEU A 131 23.69 -15.99 -2.67
CA LEU A 131 24.52 -17.16 -2.42
C LEU A 131 23.85 -18.15 -1.45
N ILE A 132 23.21 -17.65 -0.39
CA ILE A 132 22.43 -18.48 0.55
C ILE A 132 21.22 -19.09 -0.17
N SER A 133 20.49 -18.33 -0.98
CA SER A 133 19.35 -18.88 -1.73
C SER A 133 19.79 -19.96 -2.73
N ALA A 134 20.95 -19.81 -3.37
CA ALA A 134 21.50 -20.81 -4.27
C ALA A 134 22.01 -22.06 -3.56
N SER A 135 22.37 -21.97 -2.27
CA SER A 135 22.86 -23.12 -1.50
C SER A 135 21.74 -23.99 -0.93
N ILE A 136 20.50 -23.49 -0.88
CA ILE A 136 19.30 -24.26 -0.50
C ILE A 136 18.90 -25.17 -1.67
N PRO A 137 19.15 -26.49 -1.62
CA PRO A 137 18.81 -27.39 -2.73
C PRO A 137 17.28 -27.55 -2.82
N GLU A 138 16.75 -27.66 -4.04
CA GLU A 138 15.36 -28.05 -4.26
C GLU A 138 15.11 -29.43 -3.60
N GLY A 139 14.42 -29.44 -2.45
CA GLY A 139 13.94 -30.69 -1.82
C GLY A 139 14.59 -31.13 -0.49
N ARG A 140 15.39 -30.31 0.21
CA ARG A 140 15.81 -30.59 1.61
C ARG A 140 14.92 -29.90 2.67
N ASN A 141 14.98 -30.46 3.88
CA ASN A 141 14.15 -30.16 5.06
C ASN A 141 13.69 -28.70 5.19
N THR A 142 12.37 -28.55 5.32
CA THR A 142 11.61 -27.29 5.40
C THR A 142 12.05 -26.33 6.52
N LEU A 143 12.77 -26.83 7.54
CA LEU A 143 13.17 -26.03 8.69
C LEU A 143 14.42 -25.18 8.43
N GLU A 144 15.50 -25.75 7.89
CA GLU A 144 16.75 -25.01 7.60
C GLU A 144 16.51 -23.96 6.51
N ALA A 145 15.79 -24.34 5.45
CA ALA A 145 15.34 -23.40 4.43
C ALA A 145 14.44 -22.30 5.02
N GLY A 146 13.57 -22.63 5.98
CA GLY A 146 12.74 -21.67 6.70
C GLY A 146 13.56 -20.66 7.51
N VAL A 147 14.59 -21.11 8.22
CA VAL A 147 15.49 -20.25 9.00
C VAL A 147 16.29 -19.31 8.09
N LEU A 148 16.85 -19.83 7.00
CA LEU A 148 17.61 -19.03 6.04
C LEU A 148 16.73 -17.98 5.34
N ASN A 149 15.52 -18.37 4.92
CA ASN A 149 14.55 -17.43 4.36
C ASN A 149 14.12 -16.35 5.37
N ALA A 150 13.97 -16.70 6.66
CA ALA A 150 13.68 -15.73 7.71
C ALA A 150 14.83 -14.75 7.92
N ALA A 151 16.08 -15.22 7.88
CA ALA A 151 17.27 -14.37 7.98
C ALA A 151 17.37 -13.39 6.80
N ILE A 152 17.15 -13.87 5.57
CA ILE A 152 17.08 -13.06 4.34
C ILE A 152 16.00 -11.98 4.48
N ALA A 153 14.79 -12.37 4.86
CA ALA A 153 13.69 -11.43 5.03
C ALA A 153 14.01 -10.36 6.10
N THR A 154 14.59 -10.76 7.23
CA THR A 154 14.91 -9.83 8.34
C THR A 154 15.98 -8.83 7.95
N CYS A 155 17.03 -9.27 7.24
CA CYS A 155 18.06 -8.38 6.73
C CYS A 155 17.50 -7.39 5.71
N ALA A 156 16.73 -7.88 4.74
CA ALA A 156 16.19 -7.07 3.67
C ALA A 156 15.10 -6.08 4.14
N ARG A 157 14.43 -6.35 5.27
CA ARG A 157 13.42 -5.45 5.86
C ARG A 157 13.95 -4.04 6.16
N LYS A 158 15.24 -3.92 6.48
CA LYS A 158 15.88 -2.62 6.79
C LYS A 158 15.84 -1.63 5.62
N PHE A 159 15.64 -2.12 4.39
CA PHE A 159 15.63 -1.32 3.17
C PHE A 159 14.22 -0.98 2.67
N ILE A 160 13.18 -1.46 3.36
CA ILE A 160 11.79 -1.19 3.00
C ILE A 160 11.52 0.31 3.04
N ASP A 161 10.88 0.81 1.98
CA ASP A 161 10.44 2.20 1.88
C ASP A 161 9.21 2.43 2.75
N MET A 162 9.46 2.60 4.05
CA MET A 162 8.44 2.89 5.06
C MET A 162 7.68 4.18 4.75
N ALA A 163 8.34 5.19 4.19
CA ALA A 163 7.71 6.46 3.82
C ALA A 163 6.74 6.27 2.64
N GLY A 164 7.15 5.55 1.60
CA GLY A 164 6.31 5.20 0.46
C GLY A 164 5.12 4.31 0.85
N MET A 165 5.33 3.33 1.74
CA MET A 165 4.25 2.51 2.29
C MET A 165 3.22 3.34 3.05
N ARG A 166 3.70 4.27 3.89
CA ARG A 166 2.84 5.20 4.64
C ARG A 166 2.03 6.08 3.69
N ALA A 167 2.66 6.64 2.65
CA ALA A 167 1.96 7.45 1.66
C ALA A 167 0.87 6.66 0.91
N CYS A 168 1.10 5.38 0.59
CA CYS A 168 0.07 4.52 0.00
C CYS A 168 -1.08 4.26 0.98
N ALA A 169 -0.77 3.94 2.24
CA ALA A 169 -1.77 3.71 3.28
C ALA A 169 -2.63 4.95 3.57
N GLU A 170 -2.06 6.16 3.50
CA GLU A 170 -2.81 7.43 3.61
C GLU A 170 -3.84 7.58 2.48
N MET A 171 -3.45 7.21 1.25
CA MET A 171 -4.36 7.23 0.10
C MET A 171 -5.47 6.18 0.22
N GLU A 172 -5.13 4.95 0.61
CA GLU A 172 -6.13 3.90 0.90
C GLU A 172 -7.14 4.37 1.95
N LEU A 173 -6.67 4.98 3.04
CA LEU A 173 -7.51 5.49 4.12
C LEU A 173 -8.47 6.58 3.61
N ALA A 174 -7.97 7.52 2.80
CA ALA A 174 -8.78 8.58 2.23
C ALA A 174 -9.90 8.03 1.33
N ILE A 175 -9.58 7.02 0.51
CA ILE A 175 -10.55 6.35 -0.36
C ILE A 175 -11.58 5.58 0.46
N TYR A 176 -11.17 4.77 1.44
CA TYR A 176 -12.08 4.00 2.28
C TYR A 176 -13.08 4.87 3.04
N LYS A 177 -12.67 6.06 3.51
CA LYS A 177 -13.58 7.03 4.14
C LYS A 177 -14.70 7.46 3.20
N VAL A 178 -14.39 7.67 1.92
CA VAL A 178 -15.39 8.03 0.89
C VAL A 178 -16.28 6.84 0.55
N LEU A 179 -15.71 5.64 0.37
CA LEU A 179 -16.49 4.42 0.10
C LEU A 179 -17.44 4.08 1.25
N MET A 180 -17.02 4.30 2.50
CA MET A 180 -17.86 4.14 3.70
C MET A 180 -19.03 5.13 3.71
N ALA A 181 -18.79 6.40 3.36
CA ALA A 181 -19.83 7.41 3.24
C ALA A 181 -20.84 7.07 2.13
N TYR A 182 -20.35 6.60 0.98
CA TYR A 182 -21.19 6.10 -0.11
C TYR A 182 -22.04 4.90 0.32
N ALA A 183 -21.46 3.91 1.00
CA ALA A 183 -22.16 2.72 1.46
C ALA A 183 -23.26 3.05 2.49
N SER A 184 -22.99 4.02 3.38
CA SER A 184 -23.97 4.51 4.36
C SER A 184 -25.20 5.12 3.68
N ARG A 185 -25.01 5.86 2.59
CA ARG A 185 -26.09 6.49 1.82
C ARG A 185 -26.98 5.47 1.11
N ASN A 186 -26.38 4.42 0.56
CA ASN A 186 -27.06 3.45 -0.29
C ASN A 186 -27.55 2.19 0.45
N GLY A 187 -27.58 2.22 1.79
CA GLY A 187 -28.06 1.08 2.59
C GLY A 187 -27.18 -0.17 2.52
N ALA A 188 -25.93 -0.06 2.04
CA ALA A 188 -25.03 -1.19 1.87
C ALA A 188 -24.27 -1.51 3.19
N GLY A 189 -24.99 -2.05 4.17
CA GLY A 189 -24.47 -2.30 5.53
C GLY A 189 -23.16 -3.09 5.58
N HIS A 190 -23.05 -4.18 4.82
CA HIS A 190 -21.83 -5.00 4.76
C HIS A 190 -20.62 -4.23 4.21
N ALA A 191 -20.81 -3.47 3.13
CA ALA A 191 -19.74 -2.68 2.51
C ALA A 191 -19.27 -1.56 3.44
N ARG A 192 -20.19 -0.96 4.21
CA ARG A 192 -19.86 0.03 5.24
C ARG A 192 -19.01 -0.58 6.36
N ILE A 193 -19.40 -1.75 6.88
CA ILE A 193 -18.66 -2.43 7.95
C ILE A 193 -17.25 -2.80 7.47
N ALA A 194 -17.13 -3.41 6.28
CA ALA A 194 -15.83 -3.75 5.71
C ALA A 194 -14.91 -2.53 5.54
N SER A 195 -15.47 -1.42 5.05
CA SER A 195 -14.72 -0.15 4.92
C SER A 195 -14.32 0.42 6.28
N ALA A 196 -15.19 0.33 7.30
CA ALA A 196 -14.90 0.82 8.65
C ALA A 196 -13.75 0.04 9.31
N LEU A 197 -13.73 -1.29 9.17
CA LEU A 197 -12.63 -2.13 9.66
C LEU A 197 -11.30 -1.74 9.00
N LYS A 198 -11.30 -1.49 7.68
CA LYS A 198 -10.11 -1.05 6.96
C LYS A 198 -9.66 0.36 7.35
N VAL A 199 -10.59 1.27 7.62
CA VAL A 199 -10.28 2.60 8.19
C VAL A 199 -9.59 2.45 9.54
N GLU A 200 -10.10 1.58 10.42
CA GLU A 200 -9.50 1.34 11.74
C GLU A 200 -8.09 0.75 11.62
N GLU A 201 -7.91 -0.28 10.80
CA GLU A 201 -6.62 -0.93 10.53
C GLU A 201 -5.57 0.07 10.02
N LEU A 202 -5.92 0.85 8.98
CA LEU A 202 -5.02 1.84 8.40
C LEU A 202 -4.76 3.01 9.35
N THR A 203 -5.73 3.40 10.17
CA THR A 203 -5.53 4.46 11.18
C THR A 203 -4.52 4.02 12.23
N LYS A 204 -4.58 2.76 12.69
CA LYS A 204 -3.58 2.19 13.62
C LYS A 204 -2.20 2.09 12.97
N LEU A 205 -2.13 1.73 11.69
CA LEU A 205 -0.87 1.65 10.95
C LEU A 205 -0.21 3.02 10.77
N LEU A 206 -1.01 4.08 10.58
CA LEU A 206 -0.55 5.44 10.33
C LEU A 206 -0.29 6.24 11.61
N ASP A 207 -0.78 5.77 12.76
CA ASP A 207 -0.57 6.43 14.05
C ASP A 207 0.92 6.35 14.45
N PRO A 208 1.61 7.51 14.57
CA PRO A 208 3.02 7.55 14.92
C PRO A 208 3.32 7.05 16.35
N ASN A 209 2.30 6.97 17.22
CA ASN A 209 2.43 6.50 18.61
C ASN A 209 1.96 5.05 18.80
N SER A 210 1.46 4.42 17.74
CA SER A 210 1.00 3.05 17.77
C SER A 210 2.21 2.12 17.60
N ASN A 211 2.34 1.14 18.51
CA ASN A 211 3.29 0.03 18.37
C ASN A 211 3.04 -0.78 17.06
N ALA A 212 1.92 -0.54 16.38
CA ALA A 212 1.59 -0.89 14.99
C ALA A 212 2.64 -0.48 13.94
N GLY A 213 3.15 0.75 14.08
CA GLY A 213 4.09 1.38 13.16
C GLY A 213 5.55 1.01 13.42
N GLN A 214 5.83 0.42 14.58
CA GLN A 214 7.03 -0.36 14.80
C GLN A 214 6.77 -1.71 14.13
N PHE A 215 7.12 -1.84 12.85
CA PHE A 215 7.42 -3.17 12.31
C PHE A 215 8.48 -3.72 13.23
N THR A 216 8.03 -4.61 14.13
CA THR A 216 8.81 -5.09 15.24
C THR A 216 10.17 -5.49 14.70
N GLN A 217 11.19 -4.77 15.18
CA GLN A 217 12.47 -5.39 15.43
C GLN A 217 12.12 -6.61 16.29
N ILE A 218 11.88 -7.73 15.64
CA ILE A 218 11.98 -9.01 16.31
C ILE A 218 13.48 -9.13 16.53
N GLU A 219 13.94 -8.60 17.66
CA GLU A 219 15.19 -9.02 18.26
C GLU A 219 15.01 -10.51 18.58
N LEU A 220 15.57 -11.35 17.70
CA LEU A 220 15.95 -12.72 18.01
C LEU A 220 17.44 -12.72 18.32
#